data_AF-A0A2H1WB90-F1
#
_entry.id   AF-A0A2H1WB90-F1
#
_cell.length_a   1.000
_cell.length_b   1.000
_cell.length_c   1.000
_cell.angle_alpha   90.00
_cell.angle_beta   90.00
_cell.angle_gamma   90.00
#
_symmetry.space_group_name_H-M   'P 1'
#
loop_
_entity.id
_entity.type
_entity.pdbx_description
1 polymer ?
#
loop_
_entity_poly.entity_id
_entity_poly.type
_entity_poly.pdbx_seq_one_letter_code
_entity_poly.pdbx_strand_id
1 'polypeptide(L)'
;MGLSDSGKTLLFVRLAYSQYRQTFTSMKENVEEYLTSNDALKIVDLPGQERLRNKFFDQYKNSAKSIVFVVDSVTIQKEIRDVAEYLYTILSDPMVQSYSTPVLILCNKQDQPLAKGAQVIKSLLEKEINLVRVTKSSQLQSVDPSQGNNSTYLGKIGKDFEFSHLSNRVEIAESSANTGDDDTPADIKSLQDWISKL
;
A
#
# COMPACT_ATOMS: atom_id res chain seq x y z
N MET A 1 3.05 0.06 -4.17
CA MET A 1 2.71 1.47 -3.86
C MET A 1 3.14 1.80 -2.44
N GLY A 2 3.09 3.08 -2.04
CA GLY A 2 3.53 3.57 -0.72
C GLY A 2 4.30 4.89 -0.83
N LEU A 3 4.56 5.57 0.28
CA LEU A 3 5.34 6.82 0.30
C LEU A 3 6.77 6.61 -0.20
N SER A 4 7.48 7.69 -0.53
CA SER A 4 8.93 7.64 -0.74
C SER A 4 9.65 6.97 0.45
N ASP A 5 10.78 6.35 0.19
CA ASP A 5 11.64 5.71 1.21
C ASP A 5 11.05 4.54 2.00
N SER A 6 9.78 4.15 1.78
CA SER A 6 9.17 2.94 2.36
C SER A 6 9.84 1.61 1.97
N GLY A 7 10.72 1.62 0.97
CA GLY A 7 11.49 0.44 0.53
C GLY A 7 10.88 -0.34 -0.64
N LYS A 8 9.92 0.25 -1.37
CA LYS A 8 9.27 -0.36 -2.55
C LYS A 8 10.26 -0.92 -3.58
N THR A 9 11.23 -0.11 -3.99
CA THR A 9 12.19 -0.49 -5.04
C THR A 9 13.14 -1.58 -4.56
N LEU A 10 13.56 -1.56 -3.29
CA LEU A 10 14.39 -2.64 -2.74
C LEU A 10 13.59 -3.95 -2.64
N LEU A 11 12.33 -3.90 -2.20
CA LEU A 11 11.43 -5.07 -2.22
C LEU A 11 11.25 -5.62 -3.63
N PHE A 12 11.07 -4.74 -4.62
CA PHE A 12 10.97 -5.12 -6.03
C PHE A 12 12.22 -5.86 -6.50
N VAL A 13 13.42 -5.33 -6.24
CA VAL A 13 14.70 -5.97 -6.62
C VAL A 13 14.87 -7.32 -5.91
N ARG A 14 14.50 -7.40 -4.63
CA ARG A 14 14.54 -8.65 -3.86
C ARG A 14 13.59 -9.70 -4.43
N LEU A 15 12.37 -9.31 -4.82
CA LEU A 15 11.42 -10.23 -5.44
C LEU A 15 11.86 -10.69 -6.84
N ALA A 16 12.30 -9.76 -7.69
CA ALA A 16 12.62 -10.05 -9.08
C ALA A 16 13.93 -10.84 -9.23
N TYR A 17 14.95 -10.51 -8.44
CA TYR A 17 16.32 -10.98 -8.68
C TYR A 17 16.97 -11.61 -7.46
N SER A 18 16.29 -11.65 -6.30
CA SER A 18 16.87 -12.11 -5.02
C SER A 18 18.14 -11.36 -4.60
N GLN A 19 18.32 -10.11 -5.06
CA GLN A 19 19.52 -9.30 -4.84
C GLN A 19 19.26 -8.10 -3.96
N TYR A 20 20.30 -7.66 -3.27
CA TYR A 20 20.45 -6.37 -2.65
C TYR A 20 20.98 -5.37 -3.66
N ARG A 21 20.36 -4.19 -3.71
CA ARG A 21 20.88 -3.06 -4.46
C ARG A 21 20.67 -1.81 -3.63
N GLN A 22 21.68 -0.93 -3.61
CA GLN A 22 21.45 0.42 -3.14
C GLN A 22 20.49 1.13 -4.11
N THR A 23 19.39 1.64 -3.59
CA THR A 23 18.34 2.30 -4.38
C THR A 23 18.28 3.80 -4.12
N PHE A 24 17.82 4.56 -5.10
CA PHE A 24 17.55 6.00 -5.01
C PHE A 24 16.09 6.29 -5.37
N THR A 25 15.64 7.53 -5.23
CA THR A 25 14.27 7.94 -5.55
C THR A 25 13.89 7.61 -7.00
N SER A 26 12.91 6.72 -7.16
CA SER A 26 12.39 6.34 -8.48
C SER A 26 11.59 7.48 -9.12
N MET A 27 11.91 7.79 -10.39
CA MET A 27 11.24 8.81 -11.21
C MET A 27 10.31 8.19 -12.28
N LYS A 28 10.44 6.88 -12.52
CA LYS A 28 9.64 6.05 -13.42
C LYS A 28 9.29 4.73 -12.75
N GLU A 29 8.33 4.01 -13.33
CA GLU A 29 8.02 2.65 -12.90
C GLU A 29 9.16 1.67 -13.24
N ASN A 30 9.33 0.65 -12.40
CA ASN A 30 10.07 -0.56 -12.75
C ASN A 30 9.08 -1.68 -13.00
N VAL A 31 9.36 -2.51 -13.99
CA VAL A 31 8.45 -3.57 -14.44
C VAL A 31 9.26 -4.82 -14.65
N GLU A 32 8.85 -5.91 -14.02
CA GLU A 32 9.45 -7.23 -14.24
C GLU A 32 8.39 -8.33 -14.27
N GLU A 33 8.75 -9.44 -14.91
CA GLU A 33 8.00 -10.68 -14.82
C GLU A 33 8.43 -11.47 -13.58
N TYR A 34 7.46 -11.93 -12.81
CA TYR A 34 7.64 -12.68 -11.58
C TYR A 34 6.94 -14.03 -11.71
N LEU A 35 7.72 -15.09 -11.79
CA LEU A 35 7.22 -16.45 -11.89
C LEU A 35 6.87 -16.97 -10.50
N THR A 36 5.60 -17.27 -10.29
CA THR A 36 5.13 -18.04 -9.14
C THR A 36 5.08 -19.52 -9.51
N SER A 37 4.86 -20.40 -8.53
CA SER A 37 4.69 -21.84 -8.80
C SER A 37 3.51 -22.15 -9.73
N ASN A 38 2.52 -21.26 -9.83
CA ASN A 38 1.26 -21.50 -10.51
C ASN A 38 1.00 -20.58 -11.72
N ASP A 39 1.66 -19.42 -11.79
CA ASP A 39 1.36 -18.37 -12.77
C ASP A 39 2.53 -17.40 -12.98
N ALA A 40 2.55 -16.72 -14.12
CA ALA A 40 3.48 -15.63 -14.41
C ALA A 40 2.79 -14.28 -14.14
N LEU A 41 3.29 -13.56 -13.14
CA LEU A 41 2.74 -12.26 -12.74
C LEU A 41 3.63 -11.13 -13.22
N LYS A 42 3.03 -9.98 -13.50
CA LYS A 42 3.78 -8.74 -13.75
C LYS A 42 3.87 -7.93 -12.47
N ILE A 43 5.08 -7.77 -11.93
CA ILE A 43 5.32 -6.89 -10.77
C ILE A 43 5.70 -5.50 -11.26
N VAL A 44 5.09 -4.48 -10.64
CA VAL A 44 5.29 -3.08 -11.02
C VAL A 44 5.59 -2.26 -9.77
N ASP A 45 6.80 -1.71 -9.69
CA ASP A 45 7.19 -0.72 -8.68
C ASP A 45 6.84 0.68 -9.19
N LEU A 46 6.07 1.43 -8.40
CA LEU A 46 5.62 2.78 -8.75
C LEU A 46 6.33 3.83 -7.90
N PRO A 47 6.70 4.99 -8.48
CA PRO A 47 7.25 6.12 -7.74
C PRO A 47 6.38 6.52 -6.53
N GLY A 48 7.04 6.69 -5.37
CA GLY A 48 6.37 7.10 -4.12
C GLY A 48 6.28 8.61 -3.91
N GLN A 49 6.96 9.40 -4.76
CA GLN A 49 6.97 10.86 -4.65
C GLN A 49 5.56 11.39 -4.89
N GLU A 50 5.11 12.30 -4.02
CA GLU A 50 3.74 12.83 -4.01
C GLU A 50 3.26 13.32 -5.39
N ARG A 51 4.14 14.03 -6.12
CA ARG A 51 3.84 14.59 -7.45
C ARG A 51 3.64 13.54 -8.54
N LEU A 52 4.15 12.32 -8.35
CA LEU A 52 4.16 11.26 -9.35
C LEU A 52 3.21 10.10 -9.01
N ARG A 53 3.01 9.81 -7.73
CA ARG A 53 2.33 8.58 -7.26
C ARG A 53 0.91 8.41 -7.82
N ASN A 54 0.13 9.50 -7.94
CA ASN A 54 -1.24 9.44 -8.46
C ASN A 54 -1.27 9.19 -9.98
N LYS A 55 -0.39 9.87 -10.73
CA LYS A 55 -0.25 9.67 -12.19
C LYS A 55 0.03 8.21 -12.52
N PHE A 56 0.99 7.61 -11.81
CA PHE A 56 1.34 6.21 -12.02
C PHE A 56 0.26 5.26 -11.51
N PHE A 57 -0.40 5.57 -10.39
CA PHE A 57 -1.55 4.79 -9.93
C PHE A 57 -2.65 4.73 -11.01
N ASP A 58 -3.03 5.87 -11.59
CA ASP A 58 -4.06 5.94 -12.62
C ASP A 58 -3.72 5.13 -13.89
N GLN A 59 -2.43 5.02 -14.22
CA GLN A 59 -1.95 4.24 -15.36
C GLN A 59 -2.14 2.72 -15.16
N TYR A 60 -2.04 2.22 -13.92
CA TYR A 60 -2.00 0.78 -13.62
C TYR A 60 -3.24 0.24 -12.89
N LYS A 61 -4.07 1.10 -12.27
CA LYS A 61 -5.19 0.66 -11.43
C LYS A 61 -6.20 -0.26 -12.14
N ASN A 62 -6.41 -0.08 -13.44
CA ASN A 62 -7.37 -0.87 -14.21
C ASN A 62 -6.93 -2.31 -14.49
N SER A 63 -5.63 -2.59 -14.44
CA SER A 63 -5.05 -3.92 -14.72
C SER A 63 -4.47 -4.59 -13.47
N ALA A 64 -4.59 -3.97 -12.30
CA ALA A 64 -4.04 -4.47 -11.06
C ALA A 64 -4.86 -5.68 -10.54
N LYS A 65 -4.27 -6.88 -10.62
CA LYS A 65 -4.80 -8.09 -9.95
C LYS A 65 -4.79 -7.95 -8.42
N SER A 66 -3.79 -7.25 -7.89
CA SER A 66 -3.62 -6.98 -6.46
C SER A 66 -2.75 -5.74 -6.24
N ILE A 67 -2.76 -5.18 -5.04
CA ILE A 67 -1.94 -4.03 -4.67
C ILE A 67 -1.15 -4.34 -3.39
N VAL A 68 0.17 -4.16 -3.44
CA VAL A 68 1.02 -4.13 -2.24
C VAL A 68 1.29 -2.68 -1.87
N PHE A 69 0.83 -2.27 -0.69
CA PHE A 69 1.04 -0.95 -0.13
C PHE A 69 2.10 -1.00 0.97
N VAL A 70 3.30 -0.51 0.66
CA VAL A 70 4.47 -0.60 1.53
C VAL A 70 4.50 0.57 2.50
N VAL A 71 4.70 0.27 3.78
CA VAL A 71 4.79 1.23 4.88
C VAL A 71 6.17 1.12 5.51
N ASP A 72 6.82 2.26 5.75
CA ASP A 72 8.00 2.31 6.60
C ASP A 72 7.56 2.18 8.07
N SER A 73 7.88 1.05 8.69
CA SER A 73 7.45 0.75 10.06
C SER A 73 8.18 1.59 11.11
N VAL A 74 9.29 2.24 10.77
CA VAL A 74 10.10 3.07 11.66
C VAL A 74 9.55 4.49 11.71
N THR A 75 9.19 5.05 10.55
CA THR A 75 8.74 6.45 10.43
C THR A 75 7.23 6.60 10.52
N ILE A 76 6.46 5.51 10.50
CA ILE A 76 4.98 5.51 10.47
C ILE A 76 4.32 6.48 11.46
N GLN A 77 4.84 6.63 12.67
CA GLN A 77 4.23 7.57 13.64
C GLN A 77 4.28 9.03 13.19
N LYS A 78 5.33 9.43 12.47
CA LYS A 78 5.51 10.79 11.95
C LYS A 78 4.73 10.99 10.64
N GLU A 79 4.63 9.93 9.84
CA GLU A 79 4.07 9.96 8.49
C GLU A 79 2.61 9.48 8.43
N ILE A 80 1.99 9.14 9.57
CA ILE A 80 0.69 8.47 9.62
C ILE A 80 -0.38 9.18 8.81
N ARG A 81 -0.39 10.52 8.80
CA ARG A 81 -1.34 11.32 8.02
C ARG A 81 -1.19 11.10 6.52
N ASP A 82 0.04 11.24 6.01
CA ASP A 82 0.34 11.10 4.58
C ASP A 82 0.14 9.67 4.10
N VAL A 83 0.50 8.69 4.93
CA VAL A 83 0.29 7.26 4.66
C VAL A 83 -1.21 6.95 4.60
N ALA A 84 -1.98 7.40 5.60
CA ALA A 84 -3.42 7.16 5.69
C ALA A 84 -4.19 7.86 4.56
N GLU A 85 -3.84 9.09 4.22
CA GLU A 85 -4.49 9.80 3.12
C GLU A 85 -4.21 9.13 1.76
N TYR A 86 -2.98 8.68 1.53
CA TYR A 86 -2.67 7.96 0.29
C TYR A 86 -3.36 6.60 0.23
N LEU A 87 -3.35 5.85 1.33
CA LEU A 87 -4.06 4.56 1.41
C LEU A 87 -5.58 4.75 1.25
N TYR A 88 -6.16 5.79 1.86
CA TYR A 88 -7.58 6.15 1.66
C TYR A 88 -7.89 6.41 0.19
N THR A 89 -7.00 7.11 -0.53
CA THR A 89 -7.17 7.42 -1.96
C THR A 89 -7.22 6.14 -2.79
N ILE A 90 -6.34 5.18 -2.50
CA ILE A 90 -6.31 3.88 -3.18
C ILE A 90 -7.55 3.06 -2.84
N LEU A 91 -7.87 2.93 -1.55
CA LEU A 91 -9.01 2.11 -1.10
C LEU A 91 -10.36 2.69 -1.53
N SER A 92 -10.47 4.01 -1.69
CA SER A 92 -11.71 4.66 -2.13
C SER A 92 -11.80 4.77 -3.66
N ASP A 93 -10.77 4.34 -4.40
CA ASP A 93 -10.79 4.41 -5.86
C ASP A 93 -11.91 3.50 -6.42
N PRO A 94 -12.76 4.00 -7.34
CA PRO A 94 -13.88 3.24 -7.87
C PRO A 94 -13.47 1.93 -8.55
N MET A 95 -12.29 1.86 -9.16
CA MET A 95 -11.82 0.64 -9.86
C MET A 95 -11.37 -0.41 -8.86
N VAL A 96 -10.64 0.02 -7.82
CA VAL A 96 -10.21 -0.85 -6.70
C VAL A 96 -11.43 -1.45 -6.00
N GLN A 97 -12.47 -0.64 -5.76
CA GLN A 97 -13.73 -1.09 -5.18
C GLN A 97 -14.52 -2.03 -6.11
N SER A 98 -14.69 -1.64 -7.37
CA SER A 98 -15.49 -2.41 -8.35
C SER A 98 -14.91 -3.79 -8.62
N TYR A 99 -13.58 -3.91 -8.68
CA TYR A 99 -12.90 -5.19 -8.86
C TYR A 99 -12.61 -5.93 -7.55
N SER A 100 -12.97 -5.35 -6.40
CA SER A 100 -12.63 -5.88 -5.08
C SER A 100 -11.13 -6.24 -4.96
N THR A 101 -10.26 -5.40 -5.54
CA THR A 101 -8.82 -5.67 -5.67
C THR A 101 -8.20 -5.93 -4.30
N PRO A 102 -7.59 -7.11 -4.07
CA PRO A 102 -6.91 -7.41 -2.81
C PRO A 102 -5.77 -6.43 -2.53
N VAL A 103 -5.66 -5.98 -1.28
CA VAL A 103 -4.60 -5.06 -0.84
C VAL A 103 -3.82 -5.68 0.31
N LEU A 104 -2.50 -5.78 0.16
CA LEU A 104 -1.58 -6.10 1.25
C LEU A 104 -0.93 -4.82 1.76
N ILE A 105 -1.14 -4.48 3.02
CA ILE A 105 -0.35 -3.48 3.72
C ILE A 105 0.92 -4.19 4.21
N LEU A 106 2.06 -3.82 3.65
CA LEU A 106 3.34 -4.45 3.97
C LEU A 106 4.17 -3.53 4.86
N CYS A 107 4.23 -3.86 6.15
CA CYS A 107 5.00 -3.15 7.17
C CYS A 107 6.48 -3.52 7.05
N ASN A 108 7.21 -2.73 6.26
CA ASN A 108 8.60 -2.98 5.92
C ASN A 108 9.58 -2.37 6.93
N LYS A 109 10.86 -2.74 6.83
CA LYS A 109 11.97 -2.31 7.70
C LYS A 109 11.91 -2.85 9.13
N GLN A 110 11.36 -4.05 9.30
CA GLN A 110 11.27 -4.72 10.61
C GLN A 110 12.63 -5.12 11.21
N ASP A 111 13.71 -5.07 10.40
CA ASP A 111 15.09 -5.17 10.87
C ASP A 111 15.49 -4.05 11.83
N GLN A 112 14.78 -2.92 11.84
CA GLN A 112 15.16 -1.76 12.63
C GLN A 112 14.51 -1.77 14.03
N PRO A 113 15.26 -1.36 15.08
CA PRO A 113 14.81 -1.47 16.47
C PRO A 113 13.58 -0.61 16.81
N LEU A 114 13.31 0.43 16.01
CA LEU A 114 12.16 1.32 16.21
C LEU A 114 10.94 0.94 15.36
N ALA A 115 11.03 -0.13 14.57
CA ALA A 115 9.95 -0.60 13.72
C ALA A 115 8.71 -0.96 14.56
N LYS A 116 7.54 -0.52 14.10
CA LYS A 116 6.26 -0.89 14.70
C LYS A 116 5.75 -2.17 14.06
N GLY A 117 5.22 -3.08 14.89
CA GLY A 117 4.60 -4.30 14.39
C GLY A 117 3.31 -4.03 13.63
N ALA A 118 2.93 -4.97 12.78
CA ALA A 118 1.77 -4.91 11.89
C ALA A 118 0.48 -4.54 12.62
N GLN A 119 0.20 -5.13 13.79
CA GLN A 119 -1.03 -4.83 14.53
C GLN A 119 -1.09 -3.38 15.03
N VAL A 120 0.04 -2.82 15.44
CA VAL A 120 0.12 -1.42 15.85
C VAL A 120 -0.12 -0.50 14.65
N ILE A 121 0.52 -0.80 13.52
CA ILE A 121 0.34 -0.03 12.28
C ILE A 121 -1.11 -0.11 11.78
N LYS A 122 -1.73 -1.28 11.86
CA LYS A 122 -3.15 -1.48 11.53
C LYS A 122 -4.03 -0.52 12.34
N SER A 123 -3.90 -0.52 13.66
CA SER A 123 -4.71 0.34 14.53
C SER A 123 -4.46 1.83 14.30
N LEU A 124 -3.21 2.22 14.01
CA LEU A 124 -2.88 3.61 13.66
C LEU A 124 -3.57 4.03 12.35
N LEU A 125 -3.49 3.19 11.32
CA LEU A 125 -4.12 3.46 10.02
C LEU A 125 -5.64 3.47 10.12
N GLU A 126 -6.25 2.54 10.85
CA GLU A 126 -7.71 2.49 11.02
C GLU A 126 -8.23 3.78 11.68
N LYS A 127 -7.55 4.23 12.74
CA LYS A 127 -7.87 5.48 13.43
C LYS A 127 -7.71 6.69 12.51
N GLU A 128 -6.59 6.79 11.79
CA GLU A 128 -6.33 7.96 10.95
C GLU A 128 -7.24 7.99 9.71
N ILE A 129 -7.51 6.85 9.08
CA ILE A 129 -8.47 6.73 7.98
C ILE A 129 -9.87 7.14 8.42
N ASN A 130 -10.26 6.80 9.66
CA ASN A 130 -11.53 7.27 10.23
C ASN A 130 -11.62 8.80 10.24
N LEU A 131 -10.54 9.48 10.60
CA LEU A 131 -10.48 10.95 10.57
C LEU A 131 -10.55 11.46 9.13
N VAL A 132 -9.72 10.91 8.22
CA VAL A 132 -9.67 11.32 6.80
C VAL A 132 -11.04 11.24 6.14
N ARG A 133 -11.77 10.11 6.31
CA ARG A 133 -13.08 9.93 5.67
C ARG A 133 -14.14 10.88 6.23
N VAL A 134 -14.11 11.16 7.54
CA VAL A 134 -15.03 12.11 8.17
C VAL A 134 -14.76 13.52 7.63
N THR A 135 -13.50 13.96 7.61
CA THR A 135 -13.12 15.26 7.07
C THR A 135 -13.52 15.42 5.61
N LYS A 136 -13.23 14.44 4.75
CA LYS A 136 -13.62 14.50 3.32
C LYS A 136 -15.14 14.52 3.14
N SER A 137 -15.90 13.75 3.93
CA SER A 137 -17.36 13.78 3.88
C SER A 137 -17.96 15.13 4.31
N SER A 138 -17.41 15.78 5.33
CA SER A 138 -17.87 17.09 5.80
C SER A 138 -17.58 18.22 4.79
N GLN A 139 -16.43 18.15 4.09
CA GLN A 139 -16.10 19.12 3.05
C GLN A 139 -17.09 19.02 1.88
N LEU A 140 -17.50 17.81 1.51
CA LEU A 140 -18.43 17.59 0.40
C LEU A 140 -19.84 18.11 0.68
N GLN A 141 -20.32 18.06 1.94
CA GLN A 141 -21.63 18.61 2.32
C GLN A 141 -21.71 20.14 2.21
N SER A 142 -20.56 20.83 2.19
CA SER A 142 -20.50 22.29 2.05
C SER A 142 -20.57 22.79 0.60
N VAL A 143 -20.55 21.89 -0.39
CA VAL A 143 -20.59 22.18 -1.83
C VAL A 143 -21.90 21.64 -2.41
N ASP A 144 -22.53 22.42 -3.29
CA ASP A 144 -23.87 22.22 -3.88
C ASP A 144 -24.37 20.75 -3.99
N PRO A 145 -25.47 20.36 -3.30
CA PRO A 145 -26.04 19.00 -3.30
C PRO A 145 -26.50 18.49 -4.68
N SER A 146 -26.59 19.37 -5.68
CA SER A 146 -27.06 19.03 -7.03
C SER A 146 -26.03 18.34 -7.91
N GLN A 147 -24.75 18.33 -7.52
CA GLN A 147 -23.72 17.50 -8.17
C GLN A 147 -23.59 16.19 -7.42
N GLY A 148 -24.34 15.18 -7.88
CA GLY A 148 -24.25 13.81 -7.39
C GLY A 148 -22.86 13.22 -7.60
N ASN A 149 -21.97 13.44 -6.63
CA ASN A 149 -20.66 12.81 -6.60
C ASN A 149 -20.80 11.41 -5.99
N ASN A 150 -20.59 10.38 -6.82
CA ASN A 150 -20.47 8.98 -6.43
C ASN A 150 -19.21 8.71 -5.59
N SER A 151 -18.88 9.53 -4.59
CA SER A 151 -17.80 9.21 -3.66
C SER A 151 -18.31 8.15 -2.70
N THR A 152 -17.98 6.89 -2.98
CA THR A 152 -18.32 5.75 -2.13
C THR A 152 -17.76 5.99 -0.73
N TYR A 153 -18.63 6.01 0.28
CA TYR A 153 -18.20 6.13 1.68
C TYR A 153 -17.37 4.90 2.06
N LEU A 154 -16.14 5.11 2.55
CA LEU A 154 -15.24 4.01 2.88
C LEU A 154 -15.60 3.37 4.23
N GLY A 155 -16.07 2.13 4.20
CA GLY A 155 -16.47 1.35 5.37
C GLY A 155 -17.94 1.55 5.78
N LYS A 156 -18.26 1.34 7.07
CA LYS A 156 -19.63 1.44 7.59
C LYS A 156 -19.92 2.82 8.19
N ILE A 157 -21.07 3.39 7.84
CA ILE A 157 -21.57 4.66 8.39
C ILE A 157 -21.94 4.46 9.87
N GLY A 158 -21.60 5.42 10.72
CA GLY A 158 -21.95 5.42 12.15
C GLY A 158 -21.12 4.46 13.03
N LYS A 159 -20.10 3.81 12.48
CA LYS A 159 -19.10 3.03 13.21
C LYS A 159 -17.72 3.57 12.91
N ASP A 160 -16.75 3.43 13.81
CA ASP A 160 -15.35 3.73 13.48
C ASP A 160 -14.85 2.85 12.33
N PHE A 161 -13.87 3.36 11.58
CA PHE A 161 -13.34 2.62 10.44
C PHE A 161 -12.53 1.41 10.90
N GLU A 162 -12.72 0.29 10.21
CA GLU A 162 -11.90 -0.92 10.33
C GLU A 162 -11.72 -1.47 8.92
N PHE A 163 -10.57 -2.09 8.64
CA PHE A 163 -10.35 -2.74 7.35
C PHE A 163 -11.34 -3.89 7.10
N SER A 164 -11.86 -4.50 8.17
CA SER A 164 -12.91 -5.53 8.14
C SER A 164 -14.23 -5.04 7.53
N HIS A 165 -14.43 -3.72 7.44
CA HIS A 165 -15.63 -3.13 6.87
C HIS A 165 -15.62 -3.08 5.34
N LEU A 166 -14.47 -3.31 4.71
CA LEU A 166 -14.31 -3.25 3.27
C LEU A 166 -14.75 -4.56 2.60
N SER A 167 -15.26 -4.46 1.37
CA SER A 167 -15.56 -5.62 0.53
C SER A 167 -14.31 -6.26 -0.04
N ASN A 168 -13.27 -5.46 -0.32
CA ASN A 168 -11.99 -5.96 -0.81
C ASN A 168 -11.16 -6.56 0.34
N ARG A 169 -10.45 -7.67 0.04
CA ARG A 169 -9.58 -8.35 0.99
C ARG A 169 -8.39 -7.45 1.33
N VAL A 170 -8.33 -6.95 2.57
CA VAL A 170 -7.19 -6.20 3.09
C VAL A 170 -6.47 -7.01 4.16
N GLU A 171 -5.20 -7.29 3.92
CA GLU A 171 -4.30 -7.97 4.85
C GLU A 171 -3.15 -7.07 5.26
N ILE A 172 -2.52 -7.43 6.37
CA ILE A 172 -1.32 -6.77 6.85
C ILE A 172 -0.25 -7.80 7.17
N ALA A 173 0.97 -7.55 6.73
CA ALA A 173 2.12 -8.41 6.97
C ALA A 173 3.37 -7.60 7.24
N GLU A 174 4.36 -8.27 7.82
CA GLU A 174 5.67 -7.71 8.15
C GLU A 174 6.71 -8.14 7.12
N SER A 175 7.69 -7.27 6.87
CA SER A 175 8.85 -7.61 6.05
C SER A 175 10.12 -6.83 6.42
N SER A 176 11.26 -7.36 6.01
CA SER A 176 12.53 -6.65 5.95
C SER A 176 13.23 -6.95 4.63
N ALA A 177 13.42 -5.92 3.80
CA ALA A 177 14.12 -6.04 2.53
C ALA A 177 15.62 -5.69 2.61
N ASN A 178 16.02 -4.93 3.63
CA ASN A 178 17.36 -4.39 3.76
C ASN A 178 18.17 -5.21 4.77
N THR A 179 18.96 -6.12 4.25
CA THR A 179 19.92 -6.91 5.04
C THR A 179 21.36 -6.45 4.83
N GLY A 180 21.60 -5.42 4.02
CA GLY A 180 22.92 -4.86 3.73
C GLY A 180 23.74 -5.63 2.69
N ASP A 181 23.43 -6.90 2.43
CA ASP A 181 24.15 -7.77 1.49
C ASP A 181 23.25 -8.85 0.84
N ASP A 182 23.84 -9.63 -0.07
CA ASP A 182 23.19 -10.77 -0.74
C ASP A 182 23.25 -12.06 0.08
N ASP A 183 24.21 -12.18 1.00
CA ASP A 183 24.45 -13.38 1.79
C ASP A 183 23.39 -13.58 2.88
N THR A 184 22.79 -12.48 3.35
CA THR A 184 21.73 -12.48 4.33
C THR A 184 20.37 -12.41 3.63
N PRO A 185 19.54 -13.47 3.71
CA PRO A 185 18.26 -13.49 3.03
C PRO A 185 17.31 -12.45 3.63
N ALA A 186 16.62 -11.70 2.75
CA ALA A 186 15.58 -10.77 3.15
C ALA A 186 14.37 -11.53 3.74
N ASP A 187 13.78 -10.98 4.80
CA ASP A 187 12.54 -11.49 5.36
C ASP A 187 11.34 -10.94 4.56
N ILE A 188 11.04 -11.59 3.44
CA ILE A 188 9.92 -11.25 2.56
C ILE A 188 8.98 -12.45 2.33
N LYS A 189 9.08 -13.48 3.17
CA LYS A 189 8.32 -14.73 3.00
C LYS A 189 6.82 -14.47 3.06
N SER A 190 6.35 -13.65 4.01
CA SER A 190 4.93 -13.30 4.13
C SER A 190 4.38 -12.65 2.86
N LEU A 191 5.20 -11.85 2.16
CA LEU A 191 4.85 -11.25 0.87
C LEU A 191 4.79 -12.30 -0.24
N GLN A 192 5.78 -13.19 -0.34
CA GLN A 192 5.81 -14.28 -1.31
C GLN A 192 4.62 -15.24 -1.13
N ASP A 193 4.35 -15.64 0.11
CA ASP A 193 3.22 -16.50 0.47
C ASP A 193 1.89 -15.83 0.12
N TRP A 194 1.76 -14.52 0.31
CA TRP A 194 0.56 -13.77 -0.09
C TRP A 194 0.40 -13.71 -1.62
N ILE A 195 1.48 -13.41 -2.35
CA ILE A 195 1.48 -13.38 -3.83
C ILE A 195 1.11 -14.75 -4.41
N SER A 196 1.59 -15.85 -3.80
CA SER A 196 1.31 -17.21 -4.27
C SER A 196 -0.17 -17.63 -4.18
N LYS A 197 -0.97 -16.88 -3.40
CA LYS A 197 -2.41 -17.12 -3.17
C LYS A 197 -3.31 -16.24 -4.03
N LEU A 198 -2.74 -15.45 -4.95
CA LEU A 198 -3.46 -14.57 -5.88
C LEU A 198 -4.00 -15.35 -7.08
#